data_AF-A0A8S3Q6R3-F1
#
_entry.id   AF-A0A8S3Q6R3-F1
#
_cell.length_a   1.000
_cell.length_b   1.000
_cell.length_c   1.000
_cell.angle_alpha   90.00
_cell.angle_beta   90.00
_cell.angle_gamma   90.00
#
_symmetry.space_group_name_H-M   'P 1'
#
loop_
_entity.id
_entity.type
_entity.pdbx_description
1 polymer ?
#
loop_
_entity_poly.entity_id
_entity_poly.type
_entity_poly.pdbx_seq_one_letter_code
_entity_poly.pdbx_strand_id
1 'polypeptide(L)'
;MSISKKFRRSLQDVRVKRGADAATDHHLIVANVKLKLKKHQNIESTGKRFNISMLENKTKKSEFQIELKNRFSIFQNAAEEIISIEDHWQEIKNAFTTACETSVGLKNRKHQEWITPETLVKVEKRKNIKNILNNSKTRSAKLSASREYTIANKDVRNSARRDKRAFVDKLTAEAEEAARANNIKALYDNIKLLTGKYQKGSRPVKSKEGKTLNTHEEQMKRWVEHFKDVLNQDPPVYLILINRILQSSAYSHLVAPSDADQRF
;
A
#
# COMPACT_ATOMS: atom_id res chain seq x y z
N MET A 1 -4.44 2.74 22.46
CA MET A 1 -5.36 2.47 21.34
C MET A 1 -6.66 1.95 21.93
N SER A 2 -7.72 2.74 21.90
CA SER A 2 -8.99 2.45 22.60
C SER A 2 -10.13 2.37 21.60
N ILE A 3 -10.74 1.19 21.47
CA ILE A 3 -11.97 1.01 20.71
C ILE A 3 -13.12 1.66 21.48
N SER A 4 -13.98 2.42 20.78
CA SER A 4 -15.14 3.04 21.42
C SER A 4 -16.10 1.98 21.95
N LYS A 5 -16.80 2.28 23.06
CA LYS A 5 -17.78 1.36 23.68
C LYS A 5 -18.80 0.83 22.66
N LYS A 6 -19.17 1.66 21.67
CA LYS A 6 -20.10 1.33 20.58
C LYS A 6 -19.65 0.14 19.75
N PHE A 7 -18.34 -0.03 19.52
CA PHE A 7 -17.79 -1.11 18.69
C PHE A 7 -17.19 -2.26 19.50
N ARG A 8 -17.37 -2.29 20.82
CA ARG A 8 -16.87 -3.38 21.67
C ARG A 8 -17.38 -4.75 21.22
N ARG A 9 -18.65 -4.85 20.81
CA ARG A 9 -19.26 -6.11 20.31
C ARG A 9 -18.74 -6.53 18.93
N SER A 10 -18.09 -5.64 18.20
CA SER A 10 -17.47 -5.95 16.91
C SER A 10 -16.13 -6.64 17.06
N LEU A 11 -15.45 -6.50 18.20
CA LEU A 11 -14.16 -7.13 18.46
C LEU A 11 -14.37 -8.61 18.84
N GLN A 12 -13.98 -9.52 17.95
CA GLN A 12 -14.24 -10.96 18.08
C GLN A 12 -13.14 -11.70 18.84
N ASP A 13 -11.89 -11.33 18.58
CA ASP A 13 -10.73 -12.03 19.14
C ASP A 13 -9.54 -11.07 19.19
N VAL A 14 -8.72 -11.17 20.23
CA VAL A 14 -7.50 -10.38 20.39
C VAL A 14 -6.40 -11.32 20.83
N ARG A 15 -5.38 -11.47 19.97
CA ARG A 15 -4.22 -12.33 20.24
C ARG A 15 -2.94 -11.52 20.25
N VAL A 16 -2.13 -11.77 21.26
CA VAL A 16 -0.76 -11.27 21.32
C VAL A 16 0.12 -12.24 20.52
N LYS A 17 0.71 -11.76 19.42
CA LYS A 17 1.65 -12.52 18.59
C LYS A 17 3.04 -12.49 19.22
N ARG A 18 3.22 -13.27 20.29
CA ARG A 18 4.48 -13.34 21.04
C ARG A 18 5.68 -13.82 20.20
N GLY A 19 5.43 -14.64 19.18
CA GLY A 19 6.45 -15.11 18.24
C GLY A 19 6.80 -14.16 17.09
N ALA A 20 6.13 -13.01 16.96
CA ALA A 20 6.47 -12.03 15.92
C ALA A 20 7.71 -11.24 16.33
N ASP A 21 8.83 -11.43 15.60
CA ASP A 21 10.09 -10.73 15.87
C ASP A 21 10.13 -9.36 15.18
N ALA A 22 9.53 -8.36 15.83
CA ALA A 22 9.42 -7.00 15.29
C ALA A 22 10.56 -6.05 15.71
N ALA A 23 11.61 -6.52 16.40
CA ALA A 23 12.66 -5.68 16.98
C ALA A 23 12.15 -4.50 17.86
N THR A 24 10.91 -4.58 18.35
CA THR A 24 10.28 -3.68 19.31
C THR A 24 10.23 -4.36 20.69
N ASP A 25 10.24 -3.56 21.74
CA ASP A 25 9.94 -3.95 23.12
C ASP A 25 8.46 -4.32 23.32
N HIS A 26 7.59 -3.85 22.42
CA HIS A 26 6.16 -4.18 22.40
C HIS A 26 5.89 -5.47 21.61
N HIS A 27 4.95 -6.29 22.10
CA HIS A 27 4.43 -7.42 21.35
C HIS A 27 3.39 -6.95 20.33
N LEU A 28 3.41 -7.54 19.14
CA LEU A 28 2.37 -7.31 18.15
C LEU A 28 1.03 -7.85 18.68
N ILE A 29 0.02 -6.99 18.72
CA ILE A 29 -1.35 -7.37 19.07
C ILE A 29 -2.16 -7.40 17.78
N VAL A 30 -2.80 -8.53 17.51
CA VAL A 30 -3.69 -8.69 16.36
C VAL A 30 -5.12 -8.86 16.89
N ALA A 31 -6.03 -8.00 16.42
CA ALA A 31 -7.44 -8.06 16.76
C ALA A 31 -8.27 -8.43 15.53
N ASN A 32 -9.16 -9.40 15.66
CA ASN A 32 -10.19 -9.72 14.69
C ASN A 32 -11.42 -8.86 15.00
N VAL A 33 -11.85 -8.05 14.04
CA VAL A 33 -12.99 -7.14 14.21
C VAL A 33 -14.01 -7.37 13.09
N LYS A 34 -15.25 -7.68 13.47
CA LYS A 34 -16.41 -7.80 12.59
C LYS A 34 -17.04 -6.43 12.37
N LEU A 35 -16.82 -5.88 11.17
CA LEU A 35 -17.38 -4.60 10.75
C LEU A 35 -18.38 -4.83 9.60
N LYS A 36 -19.50 -4.12 9.62
CA LYS A 36 -20.40 -3.99 8.47
C LYS A 36 -20.04 -2.68 7.76
N LEU A 37 -19.20 -2.76 6.73
CA LEU A 37 -18.81 -1.61 5.90
C LEU A 37 -19.53 -1.70 4.55
N LYS A 38 -19.89 -0.55 3.97
CA LYS A 38 -20.32 -0.50 2.57
C LYS A 38 -19.16 -1.02 1.72
N LYS A 39 -19.40 -2.06 0.92
CA LYS A 39 -18.38 -2.71 0.09
C LYS A 39 -17.86 -1.69 -0.93
N HIS A 40 -16.69 -1.12 -0.69
CA HIS A 40 -15.85 -0.67 -1.78
C HIS A 40 -15.43 -1.95 -2.52
N GLN A 41 -15.62 -2.01 -3.83
CA GLN A 41 -15.15 -3.15 -4.62
C GLN A 41 -13.61 -3.14 -4.58
N ASN A 42 -13.04 -3.76 -3.55
CA ASN A 42 -11.66 -4.17 -3.58
C ASN A 42 -11.57 -5.25 -4.66
N ILE A 43 -10.82 -4.95 -5.71
CA ILE A 43 -10.24 -5.96 -6.59
C ILE A 43 -9.61 -6.98 -5.64
N GLU A 44 -10.08 -8.23 -5.70
CA GLU A 44 -9.63 -9.27 -4.79
C GLU A 44 -8.10 -9.30 -4.75
N SER A 45 -7.56 -9.46 -3.54
CA SER A 45 -6.14 -9.70 -3.30
C SER A 45 -5.63 -10.64 -4.39
N THR A 46 -4.74 -10.14 -5.25
CA THR A 46 -4.20 -10.90 -6.38
C THR A 46 -3.79 -12.28 -5.88
N GLY A 47 -4.41 -13.33 -6.42
CA GLY A 47 -4.17 -14.71 -6.01
C GLY A 47 -2.68 -15.08 -6.02
N LYS A 48 -2.36 -16.24 -5.43
CA LYS A 48 -1.00 -16.81 -5.47
C LYS A 48 -0.43 -16.70 -6.89
N ARG A 49 0.65 -15.95 -7.06
CA ARG A 49 1.29 -15.73 -8.37
C ARG A 49 2.35 -16.80 -8.59
N PHE A 50 2.35 -17.44 -9.75
CA PHE A 50 3.41 -18.37 -10.15
C PHE A 50 4.64 -17.65 -10.69
N ASN A 51 5.80 -18.29 -10.61
CA ASN A 51 7.08 -17.73 -11.05
C ASN A 51 7.30 -17.86 -12.57
N ILE A 52 6.47 -17.21 -13.38
CA ILE A 52 6.46 -17.38 -14.85
C ILE A 52 7.83 -17.17 -15.52
N SER A 53 8.72 -16.35 -14.94
CA SER A 53 10.09 -16.17 -15.48
C SER A 53 10.92 -17.46 -15.50
N MET A 54 10.59 -18.48 -14.70
CA MET A 54 11.25 -19.79 -14.80
C MET A 54 11.00 -20.47 -16.15
N LEU A 55 9.90 -20.15 -16.84
CA LEU A 55 9.59 -20.70 -18.15
C LEU A 55 10.45 -20.11 -19.29
N GLU A 56 11.24 -19.06 -19.01
CA GLU A 56 12.28 -18.58 -19.93
C GLU A 56 13.40 -19.63 -20.07
N ASN A 57 13.63 -20.44 -19.02
CA ASN A 57 14.57 -21.55 -19.08
C ASN A 57 13.95 -22.73 -19.84
N LYS A 58 14.62 -23.17 -20.91
CA LYS A 58 14.19 -24.28 -21.78
C LYS A 58 13.93 -25.58 -21.01
N THR A 59 14.75 -25.89 -20.01
CA THR A 59 14.61 -27.11 -19.20
C THR A 59 13.33 -27.07 -18.37
N LYS A 60 13.11 -25.97 -17.64
CA LYS A 60 11.91 -25.76 -16.82
C LYS A 60 10.63 -25.71 -17.65
N LYS A 61 10.71 -25.12 -18.84
CA LYS A 61 9.60 -25.14 -19.81
C LYS A 61 9.25 -26.57 -20.24
N SER A 62 10.25 -27.41 -20.51
CA SER A 62 10.03 -28.81 -20.86
C SER A 62 9.43 -29.61 -19.70
N GLU A 63 9.94 -29.44 -18.48
CA GLU A 63 9.39 -30.05 -17.27
C GLU A 63 7.91 -29.68 -17.08
N PHE A 64 7.56 -28.40 -17.21
CA PHE A 64 6.17 -27.94 -17.12
C PHE A 64 5.29 -28.57 -18.20
N GLN A 65 5.76 -28.64 -19.45
CA GLN A 65 5.01 -29.24 -20.55
C GLN A 65 4.75 -30.73 -20.32
N ILE A 66 5.75 -31.47 -19.83
CA ILE A 66 5.62 -32.89 -19.52
C ILE A 66 4.63 -33.09 -18.37
N GLU A 67 4.78 -32.35 -17.28
CA GLU A 67 3.90 -32.43 -16.11
C GLU A 67 2.45 -32.10 -16.47
N LEU A 68 2.25 -31.07 -17.28
CA LEU A 68 0.92 -30.68 -17.76
C LEU A 68 0.31 -31.79 -18.63
N LYS A 69 1.07 -32.34 -19.58
CA LYS A 69 0.62 -33.46 -20.42
C LYS A 69 0.23 -34.67 -19.58
N ASN A 70 1.07 -35.08 -18.63
CA ASN A 70 0.80 -36.22 -17.76
C ASN A 70 -0.50 -36.05 -16.97
N ARG A 71 -0.75 -34.85 -16.44
CA ARG A 71 -1.99 -34.57 -15.69
C ARG A 71 -3.23 -34.56 -16.59
N PHE A 72 -3.12 -34.03 -17.81
CA PHE A 72 -4.23 -34.08 -18.77
C PHE A 72 -4.50 -35.48 -19.32
N SER A 73 -3.48 -36.35 -19.41
CA SER A 73 -3.69 -37.75 -19.75
C SER A 73 -4.50 -38.48 -18.68
N ILE A 74 -4.26 -38.20 -17.39
CA ILE A 74 -5.08 -38.73 -16.29
C ILE A 74 -6.51 -38.19 -16.36
N PHE A 75 -6.65 -36.89 -16.62
CA PHE A 75 -7.94 -36.21 -16.75
C PHE A 75 -8.80 -36.80 -17.88
N GLN A 76 -8.21 -37.05 -19.05
CA GLN A 76 -8.93 -37.60 -20.19
C GLN A 76 -9.48 -39.01 -19.93
N ASN A 77 -8.79 -39.79 -19.10
CA ASN A 77 -9.24 -41.12 -18.68
C ASN A 77 -10.30 -41.07 -17.56
N ALA A 78 -10.34 -39.98 -16.77
CA ALA A 78 -11.32 -39.76 -15.70
C ALA A 78 -12.58 -39.00 -16.16
N ALA A 79 -12.57 -38.45 -17.38
CA ALA A 79 -13.64 -37.60 -17.92
C ALA A 79 -15.00 -38.32 -18.07
N GLU A 80 -15.03 -39.65 -18.00
CA GLU A 80 -16.26 -40.45 -18.04
C GLU A 80 -17.11 -40.33 -16.75
N GLU A 81 -16.54 -39.83 -15.63
CA GLU A 81 -17.23 -39.68 -14.34
C GLU A 81 -17.74 -38.24 -14.05
N ILE A 82 -17.47 -37.27 -14.92
CA ILE A 82 -17.72 -35.84 -14.65
C ILE A 82 -19.14 -35.42 -15.07
N ILE A 83 -19.98 -35.09 -14.10
CA ILE A 83 -21.43 -34.82 -14.28
C ILE A 83 -21.72 -33.34 -14.64
N SER A 84 -20.85 -32.39 -14.27
CA SER A 84 -21.10 -30.94 -14.39
C SER A 84 -19.96 -30.18 -15.08
N ILE A 85 -20.32 -29.13 -15.84
CA ILE A 85 -19.37 -28.21 -16.49
C ILE A 85 -18.49 -27.49 -15.45
N GLU A 86 -19.03 -27.18 -14.27
CA GLU A 86 -18.26 -26.52 -13.22
C GLU A 86 -17.18 -27.45 -12.64
N ASP A 87 -17.49 -28.74 -12.49
CA ASP A 87 -16.54 -29.74 -12.03
C ASP A 87 -15.42 -29.94 -13.05
N HIS A 88 -15.78 -30.00 -14.35
CA HIS A 88 -14.82 -30.06 -15.44
C HIS A 88 -13.88 -28.84 -15.44
N TRP A 89 -14.42 -27.64 -15.24
CA TRP A 89 -13.62 -26.42 -15.14
C TRP A 89 -12.70 -26.43 -13.92
N GLN A 90 -13.20 -26.88 -12.77
CA GLN A 90 -12.44 -26.93 -11.53
C GLN A 90 -11.28 -27.94 -11.63
N GLU A 91 -11.47 -29.05 -12.34
CA GLU A 91 -10.41 -30.02 -12.63
C GLU A 91 -9.35 -29.48 -13.60
N ILE A 92 -9.74 -28.82 -14.69
CA ILE A 92 -8.79 -28.14 -15.59
C ILE A 92 -7.95 -27.14 -14.80
N LYS A 93 -8.62 -26.31 -14.00
CA LYS A 93 -7.95 -25.33 -13.14
C LYS A 93 -7.01 -26.02 -12.17
N ASN A 94 -7.41 -27.13 -11.55
CA ASN A 94 -6.56 -27.89 -10.63
C ASN A 94 -5.33 -28.47 -11.36
N ALA A 95 -5.50 -29.06 -12.54
CA ALA A 95 -4.41 -29.60 -13.36
C ALA A 95 -3.37 -28.52 -13.70
N PHE A 96 -3.81 -27.34 -14.13
CA PHE A 96 -2.92 -26.21 -14.39
C PHE A 96 -2.24 -25.69 -13.12
N THR A 97 -3.00 -25.48 -12.04
CA THR A 97 -2.50 -24.92 -10.78
C THR A 97 -1.42 -25.83 -10.20
N THR A 98 -1.68 -27.13 -10.17
CA THR A 98 -0.76 -28.13 -9.63
C THR A 98 0.45 -28.37 -10.52
N ALA A 99 0.30 -28.39 -11.85
CA ALA A 99 1.45 -28.41 -12.76
C ALA A 99 2.37 -27.20 -12.54
N CYS A 100 1.79 -26.01 -12.33
CA CYS A 100 2.54 -24.80 -12.02
C CYS A 100 3.22 -24.88 -10.64
N GLU A 101 2.56 -25.45 -9.62
CA GLU A 101 3.15 -25.64 -8.28
C GLU A 101 4.37 -26.58 -8.32
N THR A 102 4.28 -27.68 -9.08
CA THR A 102 5.36 -28.69 -9.18
C THR A 102 6.56 -28.20 -9.98
N SER A 103 6.33 -27.59 -11.15
CA SER A 103 7.41 -27.26 -12.10
C SER A 103 8.08 -25.90 -11.80
N VAL A 104 7.26 -24.86 -11.67
CA VAL A 104 7.66 -23.45 -11.65
C VAL A 104 7.62 -22.87 -10.23
N GLY A 105 6.69 -23.36 -9.40
CA GLY A 105 6.48 -22.91 -8.05
C GLY A 105 5.89 -21.50 -7.93
N LEU A 106 5.66 -21.09 -6.68
CA LEU A 106 5.14 -19.77 -6.36
C LEU A 106 6.21 -18.70 -6.52
N LYS A 107 5.77 -17.51 -6.95
CA LYS A 107 6.59 -16.31 -6.99
C LYS A 107 6.92 -15.90 -5.56
N ASN A 108 8.15 -16.17 -5.15
CA ASN A 108 8.65 -15.71 -3.87
C ASN A 108 8.70 -14.19 -3.84
N ARG A 109 8.43 -13.61 -2.66
CA ARG A 109 8.69 -12.19 -2.44
C ARG A 109 10.19 -12.00 -2.62
N LYS A 110 10.59 -11.20 -3.61
CA LYS A 110 11.98 -10.78 -3.72
C LYS A 110 12.34 -10.11 -2.41
N HIS A 111 13.30 -10.69 -1.70
CA HIS A 111 13.96 -9.99 -0.64
C HIS A 111 14.54 -8.70 -1.24
N GLN A 112 14.61 -7.61 -0.47
CA GLN A 112 15.31 -6.40 -0.89
C GLN A 112 16.69 -6.80 -1.47
N GLU A 113 16.99 -6.34 -2.68
CA GLU A 113 18.18 -6.78 -3.46
C GLU A 113 19.51 -6.55 -2.73
N TRP A 114 19.50 -5.66 -1.73
CA TRP A 114 20.68 -5.30 -0.96
C TRP A 114 21.02 -6.24 0.19
N ILE A 115 20.12 -7.12 0.67
CA ILE A 115 20.46 -8.05 1.78
C ILE A 115 21.02 -9.36 1.25
N THR A 116 22.14 -9.77 1.82
CA THR A 116 22.83 -11.01 1.46
C THR A 116 22.21 -12.25 2.12
N PRO A 117 22.38 -13.45 1.54
CA PRO A 117 21.95 -14.71 2.16
C PRO A 117 22.57 -14.94 3.55
N GLU A 118 23.83 -14.52 3.76
CA GLU A 118 24.51 -14.63 5.06
C GLU A 118 23.77 -13.85 6.15
N THR A 119 23.33 -12.62 5.84
CA THR A 119 22.52 -11.82 6.77
C THR A 119 21.17 -12.47 7.06
N LEU A 120 20.55 -13.15 6.09
CA LEU A 120 19.29 -13.88 6.32
C LEU A 120 19.48 -15.06 7.29
N VAL A 121 20.59 -15.80 7.20
CA VAL A 121 20.91 -16.86 8.16
C VAL A 121 21.04 -16.28 9.59
N LYS A 122 21.69 -15.12 9.73
CA LYS A 122 21.80 -14.42 11.02
C LYS A 122 20.43 -13.97 11.55
N VAL A 123 19.53 -13.51 10.68
CA VAL A 123 18.15 -13.13 11.05
C VAL A 123 17.39 -14.34 11.59
N GLU A 124 17.48 -15.50 10.93
CA GLU A 124 16.81 -16.72 11.40
C GLU A 124 17.39 -17.22 12.73
N LYS A 125 18.72 -17.17 12.88
CA LYS A 125 19.38 -17.49 14.17
C LYS A 125 18.87 -16.59 15.29
N ARG A 126 18.81 -15.28 15.07
CA ARG A 126 18.27 -14.31 16.05
C ARG A 126 16.82 -14.60 16.41
N LYS A 127 16.00 -14.96 15.41
CA LYS A 127 14.58 -15.32 15.60
C LYS A 127 14.41 -16.59 16.45
N ASN A 128 15.26 -17.60 16.24
CA ASN A 128 15.28 -18.80 17.08
C ASN A 128 15.63 -18.49 18.54
N ILE A 129 16.64 -17.64 18.77
CA ILE A 129 16.99 -17.19 20.13
C ILE A 129 15.84 -16.40 20.77
N LYS A 130 15.13 -15.56 19.99
CA LYS A 130 13.94 -14.85 20.47
C LYS A 130 12.82 -15.80 20.89
N ASN A 131 12.63 -16.90 20.16
CA ASN A 131 11.68 -17.95 20.53
C ASN A 131 12.06 -18.63 21.85
N ILE A 132 13.35 -18.95 22.05
CA ILE A 132 13.86 -19.50 23.32
C ILE A 132 13.58 -18.51 24.46
N LEU A 133 13.89 -17.22 24.27
CA LEU A 133 13.64 -16.17 25.26
C LEU A 133 12.16 -16.06 25.65
N ASN A 134 11.25 -16.18 24.68
CA ASN A 134 9.81 -16.11 24.91
C ASN A 134 9.26 -17.34 25.63
N ASN A 135 9.85 -18.52 25.38
CA ASN A 135 9.42 -19.80 25.96
C ASN A 135 10.11 -20.13 27.30
N SER A 136 11.18 -19.40 27.65
CA SER A 136 11.93 -19.60 28.90
C SER A 136 11.06 -19.35 30.13
N LYS A 137 10.95 -20.35 31.01
CA LYS A 137 10.15 -20.29 32.24
C LYS A 137 10.93 -19.76 33.45
N THR A 138 12.23 -20.07 33.55
CA THR A 138 13.08 -19.68 34.68
C THR A 138 13.78 -18.35 34.45
N ARG A 139 14.02 -17.60 35.52
CA ARG A 139 14.68 -16.29 35.48
C ARG A 139 16.12 -16.37 34.96
N SER A 140 16.87 -17.43 35.30
CA SER A 140 18.23 -17.65 34.83
C SER A 140 18.30 -17.94 33.34
N ALA A 141 17.45 -18.84 32.82
CA ALA A 141 17.37 -19.14 31.39
C ALA A 141 16.96 -17.92 30.57
N LYS A 142 16.00 -17.14 31.07
CA LYS A 142 15.57 -15.88 30.44
C LYS A 142 16.72 -14.86 30.36
N LEU A 143 17.55 -14.75 31.40
CA LEU A 143 18.71 -13.87 31.41
C LEU A 143 19.77 -14.30 30.38
N SER A 144 20.07 -15.60 30.29
CA SER A 144 21.01 -16.14 29.29
C SER A 144 20.53 -15.89 27.86
N ALA A 145 19.28 -16.30 27.56
CA ALA A 145 18.67 -16.10 26.25
C ALA A 145 18.57 -14.62 25.87
N SER A 146 18.39 -13.72 26.84
CA SER A 146 18.37 -12.27 26.60
C SER A 146 19.74 -11.73 26.22
N ARG A 147 20.82 -12.23 26.85
CA ARG A 147 22.20 -11.86 26.49
C ARG A 147 22.54 -12.34 25.08
N GLU A 148 22.23 -13.60 24.77
CA GLU A 148 22.42 -14.18 23.44
C GLU A 148 21.61 -13.44 22.37
N TYR A 149 20.36 -13.08 22.66
CA TYR A 149 19.53 -12.30 21.74
C TYR A 149 20.16 -10.93 21.47
N THR A 150 20.70 -10.28 22.49
CA THR A 150 21.34 -8.96 22.36
C THR A 150 22.54 -9.02 21.42
N ILE A 151 23.38 -10.05 21.55
CA ILE A 151 24.54 -10.29 20.68
C ILE A 151 24.06 -10.56 19.24
N ALA A 152 23.16 -11.53 19.05
CA ALA A 152 22.64 -11.87 17.73
C ALA A 152 21.93 -10.70 17.04
N ASN A 153 21.22 -9.86 17.79
CA ASN A 153 20.57 -8.66 17.28
C ASN A 153 21.57 -7.57 16.87
N LYS A 154 22.68 -7.42 17.61
CA LYS A 154 23.80 -6.55 17.22
C LYS A 154 24.44 -7.03 15.92
N ASP A 155 24.68 -8.32 15.79
CA ASP A 155 25.28 -8.92 14.60
C ASP A 155 24.38 -8.75 13.36
N VAL A 156 23.09 -9.01 13.48
CA VAL A 156 22.10 -8.78 12.40
C VAL A 156 22.11 -7.31 11.98
N ARG A 157 22.09 -6.36 12.92
CA ARG A 157 22.14 -4.93 12.61
C ARG A 157 23.43 -4.53 11.90
N ASN A 158 24.56 -5.07 12.32
CA ASN A 158 25.85 -4.79 11.71
C ASN A 158 25.97 -5.40 10.31
N SER A 159 25.52 -6.63 10.14
CA SER A 159 25.48 -7.31 8.83
C SER A 159 24.57 -6.57 7.85
N ALA A 160 23.35 -6.20 8.27
CA ALA A 160 22.43 -5.43 7.44
C ALA A 160 22.99 -4.04 7.06
N ARG A 161 23.69 -3.36 7.97
CA ARG A 161 24.35 -2.08 7.63
C ARG A 161 25.47 -2.27 6.60
N ARG A 162 26.27 -3.33 6.75
CA ARG A 162 27.36 -3.67 5.82
C ARG A 162 26.81 -3.98 4.44
N ASP A 163 25.80 -4.85 4.37
CA ASP A 163 25.09 -5.22 3.15
C ASP A 163 24.52 -4.00 2.44
N LYS A 164 23.85 -3.12 3.17
CA LYS A 164 23.32 -1.87 2.62
C LYS A 164 24.42 -0.96 2.07
N ARG A 165 25.54 -0.84 2.79
CA ARG A 165 26.68 -0.03 2.34
C ARG A 165 27.29 -0.62 1.06
N ALA A 166 27.58 -1.91 1.05
CA ALA A 166 28.12 -2.59 -0.12
C ALA A 166 27.21 -2.47 -1.35
N PHE A 167 25.89 -2.55 -1.15
CA PHE A 167 24.92 -2.33 -2.23
C PHE A 167 24.97 -0.89 -2.77
N VAL A 168 25.03 0.10 -1.89
CA VAL A 168 25.16 1.51 -2.30
C VAL A 168 26.47 1.73 -3.04
N ASP A 169 27.59 1.23 -2.50
CA ASP A 169 28.93 1.37 -3.09
C ASP A 169 29.00 0.74 -4.48
N LYS A 170 28.38 -0.45 -4.66
CA LYS A 170 28.25 -1.10 -5.96
C LYS A 170 27.45 -0.23 -6.94
N LEU A 171 26.31 0.28 -6.51
CA LEU A 171 25.42 1.07 -7.36
C LEU A 171 26.05 2.42 -7.75
N THR A 172 26.85 3.01 -6.86
CA THR A 172 27.65 4.20 -7.18
C THR A 172 28.76 3.90 -8.18
N ALA A 173 29.46 2.77 -8.04
CA ALA A 173 30.49 2.37 -9.01
C ALA A 173 29.90 2.11 -10.41
N GLU A 174 28.75 1.43 -10.48
CA GLU A 174 28.02 1.21 -11.75
C GLU A 174 27.53 2.53 -12.36
N ALA A 175 27.11 3.50 -11.55
CA ALA A 175 26.76 4.84 -12.01
C ALA A 175 27.97 5.60 -12.56
N GLU A 176 29.13 5.54 -11.89
CA GLU A 176 30.38 6.16 -12.36
C GLU A 176 30.88 5.55 -13.67
N GLU A 177 30.78 4.23 -13.81
CA GLU A 177 31.12 3.54 -15.05
C GLU A 177 30.15 3.89 -16.18
N ALA A 178 28.85 3.94 -15.91
CA ALA A 178 27.86 4.37 -16.88
C ALA A 178 28.09 5.82 -17.35
N ALA A 179 28.48 6.71 -16.45
CA ALA A 179 28.85 8.08 -16.79
C ALA A 179 30.10 8.12 -17.69
N ARG A 180 31.15 7.35 -17.36
CA ARG A 180 32.36 7.22 -18.20
C ARG A 180 32.07 6.64 -19.58
N ALA A 181 31.16 5.68 -19.67
CA ALA A 181 30.73 5.07 -20.93
C ALA A 181 29.68 5.90 -21.70
N ASN A 182 29.33 7.10 -21.20
CA ASN A 182 28.28 7.96 -21.74
C ASN A 182 26.90 7.28 -21.86
N ASN A 183 26.63 6.26 -21.03
CA ASN A 183 25.33 5.58 -20.94
C ASN A 183 24.42 6.33 -19.96
N ILE A 184 23.83 7.41 -20.46
CA ILE A 184 22.97 8.31 -19.67
C ILE A 184 21.78 7.57 -19.05
N LYS A 185 21.20 6.58 -19.75
CA LYS A 185 20.06 5.82 -19.25
C LYS A 185 20.42 5.01 -18.00
N ALA A 186 21.51 4.24 -18.05
CA ALA A 186 21.97 3.44 -16.92
C ALA A 186 22.34 4.31 -15.71
N LEU A 187 22.97 5.46 -15.95
CA LEU A 187 23.26 6.45 -14.92
C LEU A 187 22.00 6.92 -14.17
N TYR A 188 20.97 7.36 -14.90
CA TYR A 188 19.72 7.81 -14.28
C TYR A 188 18.94 6.68 -13.59
N ASP A 189 18.94 5.48 -14.17
CA ASP A 189 18.30 4.30 -13.54
C ASP A 189 18.95 3.99 -12.18
N ASN A 190 20.29 4.06 -12.08
CA ASN A 190 21.03 3.86 -10.83
C ASN A 190 20.80 4.98 -9.81
N ILE A 191 20.80 6.25 -10.23
CA ILE A 191 20.49 7.40 -9.37
C ILE A 191 19.06 7.29 -8.80
N LYS A 192 18.10 6.86 -9.63
CA LYS A 192 16.71 6.64 -9.21
C LYS A 192 16.59 5.52 -8.18
N LEU A 193 17.38 4.45 -8.31
CA LEU A 193 17.46 3.39 -7.31
C LEU A 193 18.05 3.89 -5.98
N LEU A 194 19.11 4.71 -6.01
CA LEU A 194 19.73 5.30 -4.82
C LEU A 194 18.80 6.27 -4.08
N THR A 195 18.14 7.16 -4.83
CA THR A 195 17.28 8.23 -4.27
C THR A 195 15.90 7.72 -3.86
N GLY A 196 15.47 6.57 -4.39
CA GLY A 196 14.16 5.99 -4.13
C GLY A 196 13.02 6.83 -4.70
N LYS A 197 11.79 6.57 -4.22
CA LYS A 197 10.63 7.37 -4.63
C LYS A 197 10.64 8.70 -3.87
N TYR A 198 10.83 9.81 -4.58
CA TYR A 198 10.58 11.15 -4.04
C TYR A 198 9.14 11.23 -3.52
N GLN A 199 8.98 11.27 -2.21
CA GLN A 199 7.69 11.55 -1.59
C GLN A 199 7.57 13.07 -1.51
N LYS A 200 6.64 13.64 -2.26
CA LYS A 200 6.28 15.05 -2.11
C LYS A 200 5.75 15.20 -0.68
N GLY A 201 6.51 15.89 0.18
CA GLY A 201 6.05 16.22 1.52
C GLY A 201 4.72 16.97 1.44
N SER A 202 3.85 16.76 2.43
CA SER A 202 2.65 17.59 2.56
C SER A 202 3.07 19.06 2.55
N ARG A 203 2.43 19.87 1.69
CA ARG A 203 2.76 21.29 1.64
C ARG A 203 2.44 21.90 3.01
N PRO A 204 3.39 22.58 3.68
CA PRO A 204 3.11 23.21 4.96
C PRO A 204 1.99 24.25 4.78
N VAL A 205 1.05 24.26 5.71
CA VAL A 205 -0.03 25.24 5.74
C VAL A 205 0.58 26.61 5.98
N LYS A 206 0.23 27.59 5.16
CA LYS A 206 0.76 28.96 5.24
C LYS A 206 -0.29 29.92 5.79
N SER A 207 0.14 30.92 6.55
CA SER A 207 -0.67 32.08 6.92
C SER A 207 -1.07 32.88 5.67
N LYS A 208 -1.97 33.86 5.84
CA LYS A 208 -2.38 34.78 4.76
C LYS A 208 -1.20 35.60 4.21
N GLU A 209 -0.20 35.87 5.06
CA GLU A 209 1.06 36.55 4.71
C GLU A 209 2.12 35.58 4.13
N GLY A 210 1.81 34.29 3.97
CA GLY A 210 2.71 33.31 3.37
C GLY A 210 3.71 32.65 4.32
N LYS A 211 3.67 32.94 5.63
CA LYS A 211 4.52 32.32 6.66
C LYS A 211 4.05 30.89 6.96
N THR A 212 4.98 29.94 7.10
CA THR A 212 4.64 28.54 7.41
C THR A 212 4.18 28.37 8.85
N LEU A 213 3.04 27.69 9.04
CA LEU A 213 2.43 27.40 10.34
C LEU A 213 2.76 25.97 10.77
N ASN A 214 3.49 25.83 11.88
CA ASN A 214 4.06 24.56 12.31
C ASN A 214 3.29 23.92 13.47
N THR A 215 2.45 24.67 14.18
CA THR A 215 1.66 24.14 15.30
C THR A 215 0.23 23.81 14.87
N HIS A 216 -0.37 22.80 15.51
CA HIS A 216 -1.73 22.35 15.20
C HIS A 216 -2.77 23.47 15.43
N GLU A 217 -2.63 24.23 16.51
CA GLU A 217 -3.55 25.32 16.84
C GLU A 217 -3.52 26.44 15.80
N GLU A 218 -2.34 26.85 15.35
CA GLU A 218 -2.19 27.85 14.29
C GLU A 218 -2.79 27.37 12.97
N GLN A 219 -2.58 26.10 12.61
CA GLN A 219 -3.16 25.52 11.40
C GLN A 219 -4.69 25.51 11.47
N MET A 220 -5.27 25.13 12.63
CA MET A 220 -6.72 25.15 12.82
C MET A 220 -7.30 26.56 12.75
N LYS A 221 -6.64 27.56 13.34
CA LYS A 221 -7.04 28.97 13.22
C LYS A 221 -7.02 29.43 11.76
N ARG A 222 -5.97 29.10 11.02
CA ARG A 222 -5.86 29.42 9.59
C ARG A 222 -6.94 28.78 8.73
N TRP A 223 -7.37 27.56 9.06
CA TRP A 223 -8.50 26.90 8.40
C TRP A 223 -9.81 27.63 8.68
N VAL A 224 -10.07 28.00 9.93
CA VAL A 224 -11.26 28.76 10.31
C VAL A 224 -11.31 30.10 9.56
N GLU A 225 -10.19 30.83 9.51
CA GLU A 225 -10.08 32.07 8.74
C GLU A 225 -10.35 31.85 7.25
N HIS A 226 -9.74 30.82 6.65
CA HIS A 226 -9.94 30.51 5.23
C HIS A 226 -11.41 30.29 4.90
N PHE A 227 -12.10 29.46 5.68
CA PHE A 227 -13.50 29.12 5.44
C PHE A 227 -14.43 30.29 5.73
N LYS A 228 -14.10 31.16 6.69
CA LYS A 228 -14.84 32.41 6.88
C LYS A 228 -14.76 33.32 5.66
N ASP A 229 -13.57 33.52 5.11
CA ASP A 229 -13.33 34.36 3.92
C ASP A 229 -13.98 33.78 2.64
N VAL A 230 -14.05 32.44 2.53
CA VAL A 230 -14.61 31.77 1.34
C VAL A 230 -16.13 31.63 1.40
N LEU A 231 -16.69 31.32 2.57
CA LEU A 231 -18.12 30.99 2.69
C LEU A 231 -19.01 32.20 3.02
N ASN A 232 -18.43 33.29 3.52
CA ASN A 232 -19.18 34.50 3.90
C ASN A 232 -18.82 35.71 3.01
N GLN A 233 -18.74 35.51 1.69
CA GLN A 233 -18.58 36.65 0.78
C GLN A 233 -19.91 37.34 0.53
N ASP A 234 -19.86 38.68 0.46
CA ASP A 234 -21.01 39.49 0.10
C ASP A 234 -21.54 39.09 -1.30
N PRO A 235 -22.85 39.19 -1.53
CA PRO A 235 -23.43 38.88 -2.83
C PRO A 235 -22.74 39.68 -3.93
N PRO A 236 -22.43 39.07 -5.09
CA PRO A 236 -21.77 39.77 -6.18
C PRO A 236 -22.57 41.02 -6.59
N VAL A 237 -21.85 42.14 -6.75
CA VAL A 237 -22.38 43.51 -6.97
C VAL A 237 -23.37 43.59 -8.16
N TYR A 238 -23.31 42.62 -9.08
CA TYR A 238 -24.26 42.48 -10.19
C TYR A 238 -25.73 42.39 -9.75
N LEU A 239 -26.04 41.81 -8.58
CA LEU A 239 -27.42 41.72 -8.08
C LEU A 239 -27.95 43.08 -7.58
N ILE A 240 -27.08 43.95 -7.06
CA ILE A 240 -27.46 45.29 -6.59
C ILE A 240 -27.77 46.21 -7.79
N LEU A 241 -27.02 46.05 -8.89
CA LEU A 241 -27.26 46.79 -10.13
C LEU A 241 -28.56 46.38 -10.84
N ILE A 242 -28.90 45.08 -10.84
CA ILE A 242 -30.16 44.59 -11.44
C ILE A 242 -31.39 45.16 -10.72
N ASN A 243 -31.37 45.23 -9.38
CA ASN A 243 -32.47 45.83 -8.62
C ASN A 243 -32.61 47.35 -8.86
N ARG A 244 -31.49 48.05 -9.10
CA ARG A 244 -31.50 49.49 -9.42
C ARG A 244 -32.07 49.77 -10.82
N ILE A 245 -31.77 48.91 -11.80
CA ILE A 245 -32.29 49.00 -13.16
C ILE A 245 -33.79 48.67 -13.20
N LEU A 246 -34.24 47.63 -12.47
CA LEU A 246 -35.65 47.25 -12.41
C LEU A 246 -36.53 48.31 -11.74
N GLN A 247 -36.04 49.03 -10.72
CA GLN A 247 -36.79 50.13 -10.10
C GLN A 247 -36.91 51.37 -11.01
N SER A 248 -35.94 51.62 -11.91
CA SER A 248 -36.02 52.73 -12.87
C SER A 248 -36.95 52.47 -14.07
N SER A 249 -37.27 51.21 -14.36
CA SER A 249 -38.02 50.80 -15.56
C SER A 249 -39.55 50.83 -15.38
N ALA A 250 -40.07 51.02 -14.17
CA ALA A 250 -41.50 50.78 -13.89
C ALA A 250 -42.44 51.98 -14.14
N TYR A 251 -41.97 53.15 -14.58
CA TYR A 251 -42.83 54.35 -14.70
C TYR A 251 -42.61 55.23 -15.95
N SER A 252 -42.05 54.71 -17.05
CA SER A 252 -41.90 55.49 -18.29
C SER A 252 -42.96 55.26 -19.37
N HIS A 253 -43.92 54.35 -19.17
CA HIS A 253 -44.85 53.93 -20.25
C HIS A 253 -46.36 53.98 -19.91
N LEU A 254 -46.78 54.59 -18.80
CA LEU A 254 -48.20 54.92 -18.63
C LEU A 254 -48.52 56.25 -19.32
N VAL A 255 -48.55 56.22 -20.65
CA VAL A 255 -49.22 57.22 -21.48
C VAL A 255 -50.64 56.70 -21.74
N ALA A 256 -51.64 57.50 -21.35
CA ALA A 256 -53.06 57.20 -21.46
C ALA A 256 -53.50 57.02 -22.93
N PRO A 257 -54.53 56.20 -23.24
CA PRO A 257 -55.03 56.07 -24.60
C PRO A 257 -55.90 57.28 -24.98
N SER A 258 -55.65 57.82 -26.17
CA SER A 258 -56.34 58.96 -26.78
C SER A 258 -57.49 58.47 -27.68
N ASP A 259 -58.70 58.91 -27.31
CA ASP A 259 -59.91 59.27 -28.08
C ASP A 259 -60.56 58.30 -29.08
N ALA A 260 -61.85 57.97 -28.79
CA ALA A 260 -62.92 57.91 -29.79
C ALA A 260 -64.31 58.10 -29.15
N ASP A 261 -64.91 59.27 -29.44
CA ASP A 261 -66.31 59.57 -29.80
C ASP A 261 -67.54 58.95 -29.09
N GLN A 262 -68.29 59.89 -28.48
CA GLN A 262 -69.73 60.22 -28.65
C GLN A 262 -70.76 59.19 -29.16
N ARG A 263 -71.90 59.15 -28.41
CA ARG A 263 -73.28 58.66 -28.74
C ARG A 263 -73.41 57.12 -28.77
N PHE A 264 -74.30 56.44 -28.04
CA PHE A 264 -75.60 56.71 -27.41
C PHE A 264 -75.65 56.20 -25.97
#